data_AF-A0A6M7T9K3-F1
#
_entry.id   AF-A0A6M7T9K3-F1
#
_cell.length_a   1.000
_cell.length_b   1.000
_cell.length_c   1.000
_cell.angle_alpha   90.00
_cell.angle_beta   90.00
_cell.angle_gamma   90.00
#
_symmetry.space_group_name_H-M   'P 1'
#
loop_
_entity.id
_entity.type
_entity.pdbx_description
1 polymer ?
#
loop_
_entity_poly.entity_id
_entity_poly.type
_entity_poly.pdbx_seq_one_letter_code
_entity_poly.pdbx_strand_id
1 'polypeptide(L)' 'MPNTFKTGDVVKLKSGGPKMTVSDGAASGMYLCHWFNREGDVWIPQHAGFKPDQLVAADPSA' A
#
# COMPACT_ATOMS: atom_id res chain seq x y z
N MET A 1 -2.32 12.58 14.87
CA MET A 1 -1.55 11.35 15.14
C MET A 1 -1.07 10.83 13.80
N PRO A 2 0.21 10.45 13.60
CA PRO A 2 0.58 9.80 12.34
C PRO A 2 -0.21 8.48 12.27
N ASN A 3 -1.09 8.34 11.29
CA ASN A 3 -1.88 7.13 11.12
C ASN A 3 -0.92 5.97 10.90
N THR A 4 -0.79 5.09 11.88
CA THR A 4 -0.03 3.85 11.77
C THR A 4 -0.90 2.85 11.02
N PHE A 5 -0.39 2.34 9.90
CA PHE A 5 -1.07 1.29 9.15
C PHE A 5 -0.72 -0.08 9.73
N LYS A 6 -1.63 -1.02 9.66
CA LYS A 6 -1.41 -2.42 10.04
C LYS A 6 -1.49 -3.34 8.82
N THR A 7 -0.94 -4.54 8.95
CA THR A 7 -1.10 -5.60 7.93
C THR A 7 -2.57 -5.78 7.56
N GLY A 8 -2.86 -5.80 6.26
CA GLY A 8 -4.20 -5.88 5.70
C GLY A 8 -4.86 -4.53 5.39
N ASP A 9 -4.31 -3.41 5.86
CA ASP A 9 -4.84 -2.09 5.50
C ASP A 9 -4.59 -1.80 4.02
N VAL A 10 -5.60 -1.23 3.36
CA VAL A 10 -5.52 -0.78 1.97
C VAL A 10 -5.06 0.67 1.96
N VAL A 11 -3.94 0.93 1.29
CA VAL A 11 -3.27 2.23 1.24
C VAL A 11 -2.96 2.62 -0.21
N LYS A 12 -2.59 3.88 -0.41
CA LYS A 12 -2.01 4.37 -1.67
C LYS A 12 -0.99 5.46 -1.37
N LEU A 13 -0.15 5.78 -2.36
CA LEU A 13 0.73 6.95 -2.25
C LEU A 13 -0.09 8.25 -2.25
N LYS A 14 0.39 9.25 -1.51
CA LYS A 14 -0.16 10.62 -1.50
C LYS A 14 -0.18 11.26 -2.88
N SER A 15 0.80 10.94 -3.72
CA SER A 15 0.87 11.38 -5.12
C SER A 15 -0.15 10.70 -6.03
N GLY A 16 -0.92 9.73 -5.54
CA GLY A 16 -1.75 8.84 -6.34
C GLY A 16 -1.01 7.55 -6.72
N GLY A 17 -1.71 6.64 -7.39
CA GLY A 17 -1.21 5.31 -7.74
C GLY A 17 -2.23 4.20 -7.46
N PRO A 18 -1.82 2.93 -7.61
CA PRO A 18 -2.70 1.80 -7.34
C PRO A 18 -3.05 1.70 -5.86
N LYS A 19 -4.17 1.03 -5.57
CA LYS A 19 -4.45 0.56 -4.21
C LYS A 19 -3.46 -0.57 -3.88
N MET A 20 -2.85 -0.48 -2.72
CA MET A 20 -1.87 -1.44 -2.22
C MET A 20 -2.31 -1.95 -0.85
N THR A 21 -1.86 -3.13 -0.47
CA THR A 21 -2.12 -3.73 0.84
C THR A 21 -0.84 -3.78 1.64
N VAL A 22 -0.88 -3.34 2.90
CA VAL A 22 0.26 -3.48 3.82
C VAL A 22 0.42 -4.96 4.18
N SER A 23 1.60 -5.54 3.94
CA SER A 23 1.91 -6.93 4.32
C SER A 23 2.72 -6.99 5.62
N ASP A 24 3.62 -6.04 5.84
CA ASP A 24 4.44 -5.96 7.04
C ASP A 24 4.44 -4.53 7.60
N GLY A 25 4.39 -4.44 8.93
CA GLY A 25 4.38 -3.20 9.67
C GLY A 25 5.75 -2.52 9.63
N ALA A 26 5.78 -1.20 9.87
CA ALA A 26 7.00 -0.39 9.77
C ALA A 26 8.01 -0.59 10.92
N ALA A 27 8.26 -1.83 11.35
CA ALA A 27 9.31 -2.15 12.34
C ALA A 27 10.70 -1.68 11.87
N SER A 28 10.93 -1.68 10.55
CA SER A 28 12.13 -1.16 9.87
C SER A 28 12.04 0.34 9.50
N GLY A 29 10.95 1.02 9.85
CA GLY A 29 10.66 2.40 9.44
C GLY A 29 9.99 2.52 8.06
N MET A 30 9.71 1.40 7.38
CA MET A 30 9.00 1.35 6.09
C MET A 30 7.90 0.30 6.13
N TYR A 31 6.74 0.61 5.54
CA TYR A 31 5.69 -0.38 5.30
C TYR A 31 5.97 -1.13 4.00
N LEU A 32 6.03 -2.45 4.08
CA LEU A 32 6.02 -3.27 2.87
C LEU A 32 4.59 -3.34 2.35
N CYS A 33 4.40 -2.89 1.12
CA CYS A 33 3.10 -2.86 0.45
C CYS A 33 3.13 -3.76 -0.78
N HIS A 34 2.04 -4.47 -1.04
CA HIS A 34 1.83 -5.30 -2.22
C HIS A 34 0.63 -4.81 -3.02
N TRP A 35 0.70 -4.88 -4.34
CA TRP A 35 -0.42 -4.59 -5.22
C TRP A 35 -0.30 -5.42 -6.49
N PHE A 36 -1.31 -5.33 -7.34
CA PHE A 36 -1.30 -5.99 -8.63
C PHE A 36 -1.45 -4.94 -9.73
N ASN A 37 -0.54 -4.95 -10.69
CA ASN A 37 -0.75 -4.27 -11.97
C ASN A 37 -1.64 -5.15 -12.84
N ARG A 38 -2.46 -4.52 -13.68
CA ARG A 38 -3.30 -5.23 -14.65
C ARG A 38 -2.78 -4.97 -16.06
N GLU A 39 -2.41 -6.04 -16.76
CA GLU A 39 -2.06 -6.03 -18.18
C GLU A 39 -3.01 -6.99 -18.91
N GLY A 40 -4.03 -6.43 -19.57
CA GLY A 40 -5.14 -7.22 -20.11
C GLY A 40 -5.90 -7.95 -19.00
N ASP A 41 -5.90 -9.28 -19.04
CA ASP A 41 -6.52 -10.16 -18.04
C ASP A 41 -5.51 -10.80 -17.07
N VAL A 42 -4.25 -10.37 -17.15
CA VAL A 42 -3.18 -10.85 -16.27
C VAL A 42 -2.97 -9.86 -15.12
N TRP A 43 -2.96 -10.39 -13.90
CA TRP A 43 -2.57 -9.66 -12.70
C TRP A 43 -1.12 -9.94 -12.35
N ILE A 44 -0.29 -8.90 -12.39
CA ILE A 44 1.15 -9.00 -12.13
C ILE A 44 1.42 -8.51 -10.70
N PRO A 45 1.88 -9.38 -9.79
CA PRO A 45 2.14 -9.01 -8.40
C PRO A 45 3.36 -8.09 -8.31
N GLN A 46 3.20 -7.00 -7.56
CA GLN A 46 4.23 -6.01 -7.29
C GLN A 46 4.35 -5.76 -5.80
N HIS A 47 5.52 -5.32 -5.35
CA HIS A 47 5.74 -4.91 -3.97
C HIS A 47 6.80 -3.82 -3.86
N ALA A 48 6.68 -2.97 -2.84
CA ALA A 48 7.68 -1.96 -2.51
C ALA A 48 7.53 -1.50 -1.05
N GLY A 49 8.65 -1.05 -0.48
CA GLY A 49 8.66 -0.40 0.83
C GLY A 49 8.38 1.10 0.70
N PHE A 50 7.51 1.63 1.55
CA PHE A 50 7.22 3.07 1.61
C PHE A 50 7.32 3.60 3.04
N LYS A 51 7.76 4.84 3.17
CA LYS A 51 7.72 5.53 4.47
C LYS A 51 6.26 5.87 4.84
N PRO A 52 5.93 5.93 6.13
CA PRO A 52 4.57 6.27 6.59
C PRO A 52 4.04 7.59 6.02
N ASP A 53 4.91 8.58 5.88
CA ASP A 53 4.58 9.92 5.37
C ASP A 53 4.27 9.95 3.87
N GLN A 54 4.54 8.89 3.13
CA GLN A 54 4.21 8.77 1.71
C GLN A 54 2.83 8.16 1.48
N LEU A 55 2.23 7.53 2.50
CA LEU A 55 1.01 6.75 2.37
C LEU A 55 -0.22 7.48 2.93
N VAL A 56 -1.38 7.14 2.38
CA VAL A 56 -2.71 7.46 2.91
C VAL A 56 -3.59 6.22 2.85
N ALA A 57 -4.57 6.13 3.74
CA ALA A 57 -5.62 5.11 3.64
C ALA A 57 -6.33 5.26 2.29
N ALA A 58 -6.54 4.15 1.60
CA ALA A 58 -7.39 4.10 0.43
C ALA A 58 -8.68 3.40 0.84
N ASP A 59 -9.82 4.04 0.62
CA ASP A 59 -11.10 3.45 1.00
C ASP A 59 -11.24 2.05 0.38
N PRO A 60 -11.57 1.02 1.19
CA PRO A 60 -11.76 -0.33 0.69
C PRO A 60 -12.96 -0.46 -0.26
N SER A 61 -13.87 0.52 -0.30
CA SER A 61 -15.11 0.43 -1.07
C SER A 61 -15.59 1.78 -1.56
N ALA A 62 -15.64 1.93 -2.89
CA ALA A 62 -16.77 2.56 -3.58
C ALA A 62 -17.26 1.53 -4.59
#